data_AF-A0A7S2CT52-F1
#
_entry.id   AF-A0A7S2CT52-F1
#
_cell.length_a   1.000
_cell.length_b   1.000
_cell.length_c   1.000
_cell.angle_alpha   90.00
_cell.angle_beta   90.00
_cell.angle_gamma   90.00
#
_symmetry.space_group_name_H-M   'P 1'
#
loop_
_entity.id
_entity.type
_entity.pdbx_description
1 polymer ?
#
loop_
_entity_poly.entity_id
_entity_poly.type
_entity_poly.pdbx_seq_one_letter_code
_entity_poly.pdbx_strand_id
1 'polypeptide(L)'
;TRGALMKKAESKLATTTTGEGEAMAMTPGGASSSSRALVHDDKRRPLHIVLVLSRSTTMKKVGVMKDLKDSVTSLIRQLNPKDQCAIVSYATDVTIDFPLTAMDSVGKAAAVIALEGVKP
;
A
#
# COMPACT_ATOMS: atom_id res chain seq x y z
N THR A 1 -39.85 -36.77 -13.38
CA THR A 1 -41.15 -36.81 -12.68
C THR A 1 -41.04 -35.92 -11.45
N ARG A 2 -41.93 -34.91 -11.33
CA ARG A 2 -42.12 -33.99 -10.18
C ARG A 2 -40.91 -33.12 -9.84
N GLY A 3 -40.98 -31.79 -9.79
CA GLY A 3 -42.08 -30.88 -9.49
C GLY A 3 -41.46 -29.83 -8.56
N ALA A 4 -41.48 -28.54 -8.93
CA ALA A 4 -42.45 -27.57 -8.39
C ALA A 4 -42.07 -27.14 -6.95
N LEU A 5 -42.09 -25.88 -6.51
CA LEU A 5 -42.69 -24.64 -7.01
C LEU A 5 -42.30 -23.53 -6.00
N MET A 6 -42.11 -22.28 -6.47
CA MET A 6 -42.62 -21.00 -5.89
C MET A 6 -42.21 -20.58 -4.44
N LYS A 7 -42.27 -19.31 -3.99
CA LYS A 7 -42.66 -17.98 -4.49
C LYS A 7 -42.16 -16.94 -3.45
N LYS A 8 -41.67 -15.80 -3.96
CA LYS A 8 -42.09 -14.40 -3.67
C LYS A 8 -42.32 -13.93 -2.22
N ALA A 9 -41.64 -12.85 -1.82
CA ALA A 9 -42.19 -11.81 -0.94
C ALA A 9 -41.51 -10.45 -1.21
N GLU A 10 -42.26 -9.53 -1.82
CA GLU A 10 -42.01 -8.08 -1.83
C GLU A 10 -42.57 -7.50 -0.51
N SER A 11 -41.92 -6.49 0.05
CA SER A 11 -42.53 -5.62 1.06
C SER A 11 -42.07 -4.18 0.84
N LYS A 12 -43.05 -3.34 0.47
CA LYS A 12 -42.99 -1.89 0.42
C LYS A 12 -43.32 -1.34 1.81
N LEU A 13 -42.67 -0.26 2.24
CA LEU A 13 -43.38 0.74 3.03
C LEU A 13 -42.79 2.13 2.77
N ALA A 14 -43.67 3.02 2.27
CA ALA A 14 -43.48 4.45 2.16
C ALA A 14 -43.98 5.13 3.44
N THR A 15 -43.36 6.23 3.86
CA THR A 15 -44.11 7.34 4.48
C THR A 15 -43.32 8.65 4.43
N THR A 16 -43.89 9.60 3.68
CA THR A 16 -43.65 11.06 3.72
C THR A 16 -44.03 11.63 5.09
N THR A 17 -43.41 12.71 5.57
CA THR A 17 -44.09 13.84 6.24
C THR A 17 -43.12 15.04 6.37
N THR A 18 -43.58 16.16 5.82
CA THR A 18 -43.06 17.53 5.96
C THR A 18 -43.39 18.10 7.33
N GLY A 19 -42.49 18.88 7.94
CA GLY A 19 -42.76 19.69 9.12
C GLY A 19 -41.73 20.80 9.30
N GLU A 20 -42.17 22.04 9.09
CA GLU A 20 -41.46 23.29 9.39
C GLU A 20 -41.38 23.51 10.91
N GLY A 21 -40.39 24.27 11.39
CA GLY A 21 -40.39 24.77 12.77
C GLY A 21 -39.01 25.13 13.30
N GLU A 22 -38.72 26.42 13.33
CA GLU A 22 -37.53 27.05 13.93
C GLU A 22 -37.29 26.62 15.39
N ALA A 23 -36.03 26.37 15.73
CA ALA A 23 -35.54 26.46 17.10
C ALA A 23 -34.12 27.04 17.09
N MET A 24 -34.01 28.27 17.62
CA MET A 24 -32.75 28.90 17.97
C MET A 24 -31.99 28.03 18.98
N ALA A 25 -30.75 27.69 18.67
CA ALA A 25 -29.80 27.20 19.66
C ALA A 25 -28.37 27.65 19.29
N MET A 26 -27.92 28.66 20.02
CA MET A 26 -26.56 28.92 20.48
C MET A 26 -25.42 28.21 19.70
N THR A 27 -24.68 28.98 18.93
CA THR A 27 -23.33 28.66 18.43
C THR A 27 -22.35 28.38 19.58
N PRO A 28 -21.69 27.22 19.64
CA PRO A 28 -20.33 27.14 20.14
C PRO A 28 -19.40 27.33 18.93
N GLY A 29 -18.89 28.55 18.78
CA GLY A 29 -17.78 28.87 17.87
C GLY A 29 -16.49 28.24 18.38
N GLY A 30 -16.38 26.90 18.29
CA GLY A 30 -15.10 26.22 18.35
C GLY A 30 -14.34 26.56 17.07
N ALA A 31 -13.27 27.34 17.20
CA ALA A 31 -12.32 27.54 16.11
C ALA A 31 -11.64 26.21 15.78
N SER A 32 -12.35 25.38 15.01
CA SER A 32 -11.77 24.31 14.23
C SER A 32 -10.90 25.00 13.19
N SER A 33 -9.62 25.14 13.52
CA SER A 33 -8.59 25.42 12.53
C SER A 33 -8.50 24.17 11.65
N SER A 34 -9.43 24.04 10.70
CA SER A 34 -9.27 23.14 9.58
C SER A 34 -8.08 23.67 8.80
N SER A 35 -6.89 23.15 9.13
CA SER A 35 -5.73 23.32 8.29
C SER A 35 -6.11 22.71 6.95
N ARG A 36 -6.45 23.58 6.00
CA ARG A 36 -6.72 23.21 4.63
C ARG A 36 -5.40 22.65 4.11
N ALA A 37 -5.28 21.32 4.12
CA ALA A 37 -4.14 20.64 3.55
C ALA A 37 -3.92 21.22 2.16
N LEU A 38 -2.74 21.80 1.93
CA LEU A 38 -2.36 22.27 0.61
C LEU A 38 -2.34 21.02 -0.27
N VAL A 39 -3.41 20.84 -1.05
CA VAL A 39 -3.46 19.80 -2.08
C VAL A 39 -2.40 20.20 -3.10
N HIS A 40 -1.19 19.71 -2.92
CA HIS A 40 -0.21 19.74 -3.97
C HIS A 40 -0.75 18.81 -5.05
N ASP A 41 -1.00 19.36 -6.24
CA ASP A 41 -1.13 18.56 -7.45
C ASP A 41 0.26 18.00 -7.78
N ASP A 42 0.70 17.06 -6.93
CA ASP A 42 1.99 16.41 -7.00
C ASP A 42 1.92 15.40 -8.14
N LYS A 43 2.21 15.86 -9.35
CA LYS A 43 2.71 14.98 -10.40
C LYS A 43 4.10 14.49 -10.00
N ARG A 44 4.12 13.59 -9.01
CA ARG A 44 5.31 12.91 -8.51
C ARG A 44 6.05 12.31 -9.70
N ARG A 45 7.31 12.67 -9.87
CA ARG A 45 8.17 12.09 -10.91
C ARG A 45 8.41 10.61 -10.62
N PRO A 46 8.48 9.76 -11.64
CA PRO A 46 8.96 8.38 -11.49
C PRO A 46 10.33 8.34 -10.80
N LEU A 47 10.50 7.43 -9.85
CA LEU A 47 11.78 7.19 -9.18
C LEU A 47 12.45 5.95 -9.76
N HIS A 48 13.77 6.00 -9.91
CA HIS A 48 14.60 4.83 -10.16
C HIS A 48 15.45 4.59 -8.90
N ILE A 49 15.24 3.45 -8.24
CA ILE A 49 15.86 3.13 -6.96
C ILE A 49 16.72 1.87 -7.12
N VAL A 50 17.95 1.92 -6.62
CA VAL A 50 18.83 0.75 -6.54
C VAL A 50 19.10 0.47 -5.07
N LEU A 51 18.67 -0.71 -4.61
CA LEU A 51 18.87 -1.16 -3.25
C LEU A 51 20.13 -2.01 -3.19
N VAL A 52 21.15 -1.51 -2.50
CA VAL A 52 22.43 -2.20 -2.33
C VAL A 52 22.49 -2.80 -0.93
N LEU A 53 22.42 -4.13 -0.86
CA LEU A 53 22.27 -4.90 0.38
C LEU A 53 23.59 -5.58 0.76
N SER A 54 24.05 -5.38 1.99
CA SER A 54 25.21 -6.12 2.51
C SER A 54 24.82 -7.57 2.82
N ARG A 55 25.71 -8.51 2.52
CA ARG A 55 25.69 -9.93 2.91
C ARG A 55 26.89 -10.28 3.78
N SER A 56 27.38 -9.32 4.55
CA SER A 56 28.54 -9.52 5.43
C SER A 56 28.19 -10.40 6.62
N THR A 57 29.20 -10.91 7.34
CA THR A 57 29.01 -11.82 8.47
C THR A 57 28.12 -11.25 9.59
N THR A 58 28.04 -9.92 9.73
CA THR A 58 27.14 -9.26 10.70
C THR A 58 25.67 -9.47 10.36
N MET A 59 25.33 -9.73 9.10
CA MET A 59 23.98 -10.03 8.65
C MET A 59 23.48 -11.41 9.12
N LYS A 60 24.39 -12.28 9.57
CA LYS A 60 24.07 -13.59 10.18
C LYS A 60 23.61 -13.46 11.64
N LYS A 61 23.75 -12.27 12.25
CA LYS A 61 23.20 -12.01 13.59
C LYS A 61 21.69 -12.20 13.56
N VAL A 62 21.17 -12.83 14.60
CA VAL A 62 19.74 -13.17 14.73
C VAL A 62 18.90 -11.90 14.51
N GLY A 63 17.90 -12.00 13.63
CA GLY A 63 16.96 -10.92 13.32
C GLY A 63 17.41 -9.94 12.25
N VAL A 64 18.72 -9.66 12.09
CA VAL A 64 19.19 -8.56 11.22
C VAL A 64 18.79 -8.73 9.75
N MET A 65 19.01 -9.91 9.17
CA MET A 65 18.60 -10.18 7.79
C MET A 65 17.08 -10.15 7.63
N LYS A 66 16.33 -10.61 8.64
CA LYS A 66 14.86 -10.58 8.60
C LYS A 66 14.36 -9.14 8.62
N ASP A 67 14.88 -8.31 9.51
CA ASP A 67 14.48 -6.90 9.63
C ASP A 67 14.82 -6.10 8.37
N LEU A 68 15.97 -6.41 7.73
CA LEU A 68 16.31 -5.87 6.42
C LEU A 68 15.25 -6.24 5.37
N LYS A 69 14.91 -7.53 5.26
CA LYS A 69 13.92 -8.01 4.28
C LYS A 69 12.54 -7.41 4.53
N ASP A 70 12.11 -7.30 5.79
CA ASP A 70 10.84 -6.68 6.15
C ASP A 70 10.80 -5.20 5.76
N SER A 71 11.89 -4.48 6.04
CA SER A 71 12.03 -3.05 5.70
C SER A 71 12.02 -2.82 4.18
N VAL A 72 12.79 -3.62 3.43
CA VAL A 72 12.85 -3.53 1.98
C VAL A 72 11.51 -3.93 1.35
N THR A 73 10.84 -4.96 1.88
CA THR A 73 9.51 -5.36 1.44
C THR A 73 8.49 -4.24 1.65
N SER A 74 8.53 -3.56 2.80
CA SER A 74 7.68 -2.41 3.08
C SER A 74 7.92 -1.27 2.08
N LEU A 75 9.19 -0.98 1.77
CA LEU A 75 9.56 0.01 0.74
C LEU A 75 9.00 -0.37 -0.64
N ILE A 76 9.23 -1.60 -1.10
CA ILE A 76 8.73 -2.08 -2.41
C ILE A 76 7.21 -1.93 -2.51
N ARG A 77 6.47 -2.21 -1.42
CA ARG A 77 5.00 -2.06 -1.40
C ARG A 77 4.56 -0.61 -1.62
N GLN A 78 5.33 0.36 -1.14
CA GLN A 78 5.01 1.79 -1.23
C GLN A 78 5.38 2.41 -2.60
N LEU A 79 6.17 1.73 -3.43
CA LEU A 79 6.54 2.24 -4.75
C LEU A 79 5.33 2.31 -5.69
N ASN A 80 5.30 3.31 -6.57
CA ASN A 80 4.25 3.46 -7.57
C ASN A 80 4.56 2.60 -8.80
N PRO A 81 3.55 2.22 -9.61
CA PRO A 81 3.77 1.43 -10.84
C PRO A 81 4.71 2.06 -11.87
N LYS A 82 4.87 3.39 -11.82
CA LYS A 82 5.80 4.13 -12.68
C LYS A 82 7.24 4.10 -12.18
N ASP A 83 7.47 3.71 -10.92
CA ASP A 83 8.80 3.61 -10.35
C ASP A 83 9.51 2.35 -10.84
N GLN A 84 10.84 2.39 -10.77
CA GLN A 84 11.67 1.25 -11.05
C GLN A 84 12.56 0.93 -9.85
N CYS A 85 12.73 -0.36 -9.57
CA CYS A 85 13.58 -0.84 -8.48
C CYS A 85 14.55 -1.91 -9.00
N ALA A 86 15.79 -1.87 -8.52
CA ALA A 86 16.78 -2.93 -8.66
C ALA A 86 17.28 -3.36 -7.28
N ILE A 87 17.65 -4.63 -7.13
CA ILE A 87 18.27 -5.17 -5.91
C ILE A 87 19.64 -5.73 -6.28
N VAL A 88 20.64 -5.26 -5.57
CA VAL A 88 22.03 -5.69 -5.67
C VAL A 88 22.49 -6.11 -4.30
N SER A 89 23.14 -7.27 -4.19
CA SER A 89 23.73 -7.71 -2.92
C SER A 89 25.23 -7.89 -3.04
N TYR A 90 25.95 -7.64 -1.95
CA TYR A 90 27.42 -7.71 -1.95
C TYR A 90 27.99 -8.32 -0.66
N ALA A 91 29.06 -9.09 -0.82
CA ALA A 91 29.98 -9.48 0.24
C ALA A 91 31.40 -9.46 -0.34
N THR A 92 32.01 -10.62 -0.57
CA THR A 92 33.22 -10.74 -1.40
C THR A 92 32.90 -10.46 -2.88
N ASP A 93 31.77 -10.99 -3.35
CA ASP A 93 31.28 -10.79 -4.71
C ASP A 93 29.99 -9.96 -4.72
N VAL A 94 29.76 -9.28 -5.85
CA VAL A 94 28.56 -8.48 -6.13
C VAL A 94 27.63 -9.28 -7.03
N THR A 95 26.34 -9.33 -6.67
CA THR A 95 25.30 -9.99 -7.45
C THR A 95 24.16 -9.02 -7.74
N ILE A 96 23.65 -9.02 -8.97
CA ILE A 96 22.40 -8.34 -9.32
C ILE A 96 21.28 -9.36 -9.10
N ASP A 97 20.62 -9.30 -7.95
CA ASP A 97 19.56 -10.24 -7.57
C ASP A 97 18.25 -9.92 -8.28
N PHE A 98 18.01 -8.65 -8.59
CA PHE A 98 16.84 -8.19 -9.33
C PHE A 98 17.21 -6.99 -10.22
N PRO A 99 17.06 -7.08 -11.55
CA PRO A 99 17.39 -5.97 -12.45
C PRO A 99 16.41 -4.81 -12.28
N LEU A 100 16.79 -3.62 -12.77
CA LEU A 100 15.94 -2.43 -12.72
C LEU A 100 14.62 -2.69 -13.47
N THR A 101 13.53 -2.83 -12.70
CA THR A 101 12.23 -3.28 -13.20
C THR A 101 11.12 -2.37 -12.67
N ALA A 102 10.08 -2.14 -13.47
CA ALA A 102 8.91 -1.36 -13.06
C ALA A 102 8.18 -1.99 -11.86
N MET A 103 7.71 -1.17 -10.92
CA MET A 103 7.04 -1.61 -9.70
C MET A 103 5.52 -1.70 -9.85
N ASP A 104 5.08 -2.28 -10.97
CA ASP A 104 3.71 -2.75 -11.12
C ASP A 104 3.45 -3.99 -10.23
N SER A 105 2.25 -4.57 -10.29
CA SER A 105 1.89 -5.73 -9.45
C SER A 105 2.83 -6.92 -9.66
N VAL A 106 3.27 -7.16 -10.90
CA VAL A 106 4.16 -8.27 -11.26
C VAL A 106 5.57 -7.99 -10.79
N GLY A 107 6.09 -6.79 -11.06
CA GLY A 107 7.42 -6.36 -10.65
C GLY A 107 7.59 -6.31 -9.13
N LYS A 108 6.57 -5.86 -8.40
CA LYS A 108 6.58 -5.90 -6.92
C LYS A 108 6.65 -7.34 -6.40
N ALA A 109 5.83 -8.25 -6.95
CA ALA A 109 5.85 -9.64 -6.53
C ALA A 109 7.20 -10.31 -6.84
N ALA A 110 7.74 -10.07 -8.03
CA ALA A 110 9.04 -10.58 -8.44
C ALA A 110 10.19 -10.03 -7.57
N ALA A 111 10.17 -8.73 -7.24
CA ALA A 111 11.17 -8.12 -6.36
C ALA A 111 11.15 -8.72 -4.95
N VAL A 112 9.97 -8.99 -4.39
CA VAL A 112 9.84 -9.66 -3.08
C VAL A 112 10.37 -11.09 -3.14
N ILE A 113 10.06 -11.85 -4.18
CA ILE A 113 10.60 -13.21 -4.37
C ILE A 113 12.13 -13.18 -4.48
N ALA A 114 12.68 -12.24 -5.26
CA ALA A 114 14.13 -12.08 -5.41
C ALA A 114 14.80 -11.72 -4.07
N LEU A 115 14.20 -10.79 -3.30
CA LEU A 115 14.66 -10.40 -1.97
C LEU A 115 14.70 -11.59 -1.00
N GLU A 116 13.69 -12.47 -1.04
CA GLU A 116 13.68 -13.67 -0.20
C GLU A 116 14.82 -14.63 -0.52
N GLY A 117 15.27 -14.66 -1.78
CA GLY A 117 16.44 -15.41 -2.23
C GLY A 117 17.78 -14.89 -1.69
N VAL A 118 17.85 -13.64 -1.22
CA VAL A 118 19.08 -13.05 -0.68
C VAL A 118 19.44 -13.70 0.66
N LYS A 119 20.68 -14.19 0.74
CA LYS A 119 21.25 -14.86 1.93
C LYS A 119 22.39 -14.01 2.53
N PRO A 120 22.62 -14.07 3.85
CA PRO A 120 23.74 -13.40 4.52
C PRO A 120 25.07 -14.14 4.33
#